data_AF-A0A376DUU1-F1
#
_entry.id   AF-A0A376DUU1-F1
#
_cell.length_a   1.000
_cell.length_b   1.000
_cell.length_c   1.000
_cell.angle_alpha   90.00
_cell.angle_beta   90.00
_cell.angle_gamma   90.00
#
_symmetry.space_group_name_H-M   'P 1'
#
loop_
_entity.id
_entity.type
_entity.pdbx_description
1 polymer ?
#
loop_
_entity_poly.entity_id
_entity_poly.type
_entity_poly.pdbx_seq_one_letter_code
_entity_poly.pdbx_strand_id
1 'polypeptide(L)'
;MLKILAQIIEKTQCEHIVYLSGLVNEKELSRHLSSRYQVEKTLMECKVPVTVLRAGIIIGSGSASFEIIRDLVEKLPVMVAPRWLDTKCQPIGIANVLDFLIFVLFKEESYHKSFDIGCDDVLTYKQILSEYAKVRGLKRYIYTLPVMTPKLSSYWLYFITSTSYNLASALVGSMKIEVICRRESLSEIKRITGIQPFSYETALRRTLAKIQANEIISSWKDSFISSRRDASLKEFMEVPHFGCFTDLRSIAYDDREKCLDRVFSLGGNNGWYGQGLWKIRGFLDVLVGGPGTEKRKNTSATAS
;
A
#
# COMPACT_ATOMS: atom_id res chain seq x y z
N MET A 1 20.60 -22.86 7.90
CA MET A 1 19.73 -22.07 8.81
C MET A 1 18.34 -22.68 8.93
N LEU A 2 17.55 -22.82 7.86
CA LEU A 2 16.17 -23.38 7.96
C LEU A 2 16.07 -24.83 8.44
N LYS A 3 16.96 -25.72 7.98
CA LYS A 3 17.04 -27.09 8.51
C LYS A 3 17.36 -27.13 10.01
N ILE A 4 18.11 -26.14 10.50
CA ILE A 4 18.43 -26.02 11.93
C ILE A 4 17.19 -25.62 12.72
N LEU A 5 16.35 -24.71 12.19
CA LEU A 5 15.08 -24.34 12.83
C LEU A 5 14.16 -25.56 12.99
N ALA A 6 13.97 -26.35 11.92
CA ALA A 6 13.16 -27.57 11.99
C ALA A 6 13.71 -28.56 13.05
N GLN A 7 15.01 -28.80 13.04
CA GLN A 7 15.67 -29.67 14.03
C GLN A 7 15.57 -29.16 15.47
N ILE A 8 15.53 -27.85 15.69
CA ILE A 8 15.35 -27.27 17.02
C ILE A 8 13.89 -27.45 17.47
N ILE A 9 12.92 -27.19 16.59
CA ILE A 9 11.49 -27.33 16.91
C ILE A 9 11.16 -28.78 17.28
N GLU A 10 11.75 -29.76 16.59
CA GLU A 10 11.59 -31.19 16.92
C GLU A 10 12.08 -31.57 18.32
N LYS A 11 12.91 -30.75 18.97
CA LYS A 11 13.37 -30.95 20.35
C LYS A 11 12.49 -30.24 21.39
N THR A 12 11.42 -29.58 20.96
CA THR A 12 10.48 -28.87 21.83
C THR A 12 9.18 -29.63 21.99
N GLN A 13 8.26 -29.11 22.81
CA GLN A 13 6.89 -29.61 22.95
C GLN A 13 5.93 -28.99 21.91
N CYS A 14 6.45 -28.50 20.78
CA CYS A 14 5.61 -27.94 19.73
C CYS A 14 4.76 -29.05 19.08
N GLU A 15 3.43 -28.88 19.13
CA GLU A 15 2.48 -29.87 18.61
C GLU A 15 2.05 -29.58 17.17
N HIS A 16 2.10 -28.32 16.73
CA HIS A 16 1.64 -27.91 15.41
C HIS A 16 2.33 -26.62 14.96
N ILE A 17 2.86 -26.63 13.74
CA ILE A 17 3.46 -25.47 13.08
C ILE A 17 2.48 -24.96 12.03
N VAL A 18 2.08 -23.70 12.13
CA VAL A 18 1.33 -23.02 11.06
C VAL A 18 2.25 -22.00 10.39
N TYR A 19 2.43 -22.13 9.07
CA TYR A 19 3.31 -21.28 8.29
C TYR A 19 2.53 -20.49 7.23
N LEU A 20 2.61 -19.15 7.29
CA LEU A 20 2.08 -18.26 6.26
C LEU A 20 3.13 -18.02 5.17
N SER A 21 2.85 -18.51 3.96
CA SER A 21 3.69 -18.36 2.77
C SER A 21 3.02 -17.43 1.73
N GLY A 22 3.71 -17.19 0.62
CA GLY A 22 3.11 -16.54 -0.55
C GLY A 22 2.46 -17.56 -1.48
N LEU A 23 1.44 -17.16 -2.24
CA LEU A 23 0.91 -18.00 -3.32
C LEU A 23 2.02 -18.37 -4.30
N VAL A 24 2.11 -19.65 -4.61
CA VAL A 24 3.08 -20.22 -5.54
C VAL A 24 2.33 -20.69 -6.77
N ASN A 25 2.69 -20.17 -7.94
CA ASN A 25 2.28 -20.74 -9.21
C ASN A 25 3.37 -21.73 -9.65
N GLU A 26 2.99 -22.97 -9.94
CA GLU A 26 3.91 -24.09 -10.19
C GLU A 26 4.69 -23.94 -11.52
N LYS A 27 4.24 -23.06 -12.43
CA LYS A 27 4.83 -22.92 -13.77
C LYS A 27 6.02 -21.97 -13.85
N GLU A 28 6.01 -20.88 -13.09
CA GLU A 28 7.09 -19.89 -13.06
C GLU A 28 7.22 -19.29 -11.65
N LEU A 29 8.39 -19.44 -11.03
CA LEU A 29 8.67 -18.89 -9.71
C LEU A 29 9.68 -17.74 -9.81
N SER A 30 9.29 -16.55 -9.34
CA SER A 30 10.26 -15.49 -9.12
C SER A 30 11.27 -15.91 -8.04
N ARG A 31 12.49 -15.35 -8.07
CA ARG A 31 13.54 -15.67 -7.07
C ARG A 31 13.06 -15.49 -5.63
N HIS A 32 12.20 -14.50 -5.38
CA HIS A 32 11.62 -14.25 -4.06
C HIS A 32 10.60 -15.32 -3.64
N LEU A 33 9.74 -15.77 -4.55
CA LEU A 33 8.79 -16.86 -4.28
C LEU A 33 9.49 -18.21 -4.12
N SER A 34 10.58 -18.45 -4.86
CA SER A 34 11.41 -19.65 -4.73
C SER A 34 11.97 -19.80 -3.31
N SER A 35 12.43 -18.70 -2.68
CA SER A 35 12.91 -18.74 -1.29
C SER A 35 11.81 -19.14 -0.31
N ARG A 36 10.59 -18.62 -0.48
CA ARG A 36 9.44 -18.96 0.41
C ARG A 36 8.98 -20.40 0.21
N TYR A 37 9.01 -20.88 -1.04
CA TYR A 37 8.69 -22.27 -1.36
C TYR A 37 9.72 -23.24 -0.78
N GLN A 38 11.00 -22.87 -0.73
CA GLN A 38 12.04 -23.68 -0.09
C GLN A 38 11.83 -23.78 1.44
N VAL A 39 11.36 -22.69 2.07
CA VAL A 39 10.97 -22.71 3.49
C VAL A 39 9.85 -23.70 3.72
N GLU A 40 8.79 -23.60 2.91
CA GLU A 40 7.65 -24.51 2.95
C GLU A 40 8.10 -25.96 2.81
N LYS A 41 8.89 -26.31 1.78
CA LYS A 41 9.41 -27.68 1.61
C LYS A 41 10.17 -28.17 2.85
N THR A 42 11.05 -27.32 3.40
CA THR A 42 11.86 -27.69 4.56
C THR A 42 11.00 -27.91 5.81
N LEU A 43 9.97 -27.11 6.02
CA LEU A 43 9.05 -27.26 7.16
C LEU A 43 8.17 -28.50 6.99
N MET A 44 7.73 -28.80 5.77
CA MET A 44 6.89 -29.97 5.49
C MET A 44 7.62 -31.31 5.74
N GLU A 45 8.96 -31.31 5.75
CA GLU A 45 9.79 -32.46 6.12
C GLU A 45 9.93 -32.65 7.65
N CYS A 46 9.44 -31.72 8.46
CA CYS A 46 9.51 -31.76 9.92
C CYS A 46 8.63 -32.89 10.49
N LYS A 47 9.07 -33.53 11.58
CA LYS A 47 8.25 -34.50 12.32
C LYS A 47 7.04 -33.88 13.00
N VAL A 48 7.15 -32.62 13.41
CA VAL A 48 6.01 -31.88 13.99
C VAL A 48 5.02 -31.57 12.86
N PRO A 49 3.71 -31.82 13.05
CA PRO A 49 2.69 -31.47 12.08
C PRO A 49 2.81 -30.04 11.58
N VAL A 50 2.79 -29.85 10.25
CA VAL A 50 2.88 -28.53 9.62
C VAL A 50 1.68 -28.27 8.74
N THR A 51 1.01 -27.14 8.94
CA THR A 51 0.02 -26.63 8.00
C THR A 51 0.55 -25.36 7.34
N VAL A 52 0.57 -25.32 6.01
CA VAL A 52 0.99 -24.14 5.26
C VAL A 52 -0.22 -23.42 4.69
N LEU A 53 -0.33 -22.12 4.95
CA LEU A 53 -1.30 -21.24 4.33
C LEU A 53 -0.58 -20.33 3.34
N ARG A 54 -0.96 -20.38 2.06
CA ARG A 54 -0.37 -19.58 0.99
C ARG A 54 -1.33 -18.44 0.66
N ALA A 55 -0.90 -17.20 0.84
CA ALA A 55 -1.73 -16.03 0.53
C ALA A 55 -1.19 -15.25 -0.67
N GLY A 56 -2.10 -14.68 -1.46
CA GLY A 56 -1.79 -13.72 -2.50
C GLY A 56 -1.53 -12.33 -1.92
N ILE A 57 -2.21 -11.32 -2.50
CA ILE A 57 -2.12 -9.94 -2.02
C ILE A 57 -2.91 -9.81 -0.72
N ILE A 58 -2.22 -9.47 0.38
CA ILE A 58 -2.87 -9.21 1.66
C ILE A 58 -3.26 -7.74 1.77
N ILE A 59 -4.55 -7.48 1.98
CA ILE A 59 -5.15 -6.16 2.16
C ILE A 59 -5.25 -5.84 3.64
N GLY A 60 -4.37 -4.97 4.11
CA GLY A 60 -4.28 -4.58 5.52
C GLY A 60 -3.25 -3.48 5.73
N SER A 61 -3.45 -2.65 6.76
CA SER A 61 -2.51 -1.60 7.14
C SER A 61 -1.12 -2.18 7.41
N GLY A 62 -0.07 -1.62 6.80
CA GLY A 62 1.30 -2.11 6.94
C GLY A 62 1.66 -3.28 6.02
N SER A 63 0.72 -3.80 5.21
CA SER A 63 1.06 -4.71 4.10
C SER A 63 1.70 -3.92 2.98
N ALA A 64 2.94 -4.25 2.60
CA ALA A 64 3.65 -3.57 1.52
C ALA A 64 2.84 -3.49 0.21
N SER A 65 2.10 -4.55 -0.13
CA SER A 65 1.24 -4.55 -1.32
C SER A 65 0.07 -3.57 -1.20
N PHE A 66 -0.55 -3.47 -0.03
CA PHE A 66 -1.62 -2.51 0.23
C PHE A 66 -1.08 -1.07 0.19
N GLU A 67 0.08 -0.81 0.81
CA GLU A 67 0.72 0.51 0.78
C GLU A 67 1.05 0.94 -0.65
N ILE A 68 1.49 0.02 -1.52
CA ILE A 68 1.72 0.30 -2.94
C ILE A 68 0.42 0.64 -3.67
N ILE A 69 -0.65 -0.15 -3.47
CA ILE A 69 -1.97 0.11 -4.07
C ILE A 69 -2.45 1.49 -3.65
N ARG A 70 -2.37 1.80 -2.34
CA ARG A 70 -2.70 3.11 -1.78
C ARG A 70 -1.90 4.21 -2.47
N ASP A 71 -0.58 4.11 -2.44
CA ASP A 71 0.32 5.15 -2.95
C ASP A 71 0.07 5.44 -4.44
N LEU A 72 -0.09 4.38 -5.25
CA LEU A 72 -0.42 4.52 -6.66
C LEU A 72 -1.73 5.29 -6.82
N VAL A 73 -2.80 4.82 -6.19
CA VAL A 73 -4.13 5.39 -6.36
C VAL A 73 -4.22 6.78 -5.74
N GLU A 74 -3.58 7.08 -4.63
CA GLU A 74 -3.67 8.42 -4.04
C GLU A 74 -2.86 9.47 -4.82
N LYS A 75 -1.70 9.10 -5.35
CA LYS A 75 -0.78 10.05 -6.00
C LYS A 75 -1.05 10.27 -7.49
N LEU A 76 -1.59 9.28 -8.20
CA LEU A 76 -1.74 9.35 -9.66
C LEU A 76 -3.21 9.43 -10.10
N PRO A 77 -3.72 10.61 -10.51
CA PRO A 77 -5.06 10.72 -11.10
C PRO A 77 -5.15 10.02 -12.47
N VAL A 78 -4.05 9.99 -13.21
CA VAL A 78 -3.91 9.32 -14.51
C VAL A 78 -2.72 8.37 -14.45
N MET A 79 -2.96 7.09 -14.75
CA MET A 79 -1.95 6.04 -14.77
C MET A 79 -1.79 5.50 -16.18
N VAL A 80 -0.64 5.76 -16.80
CA VAL A 80 -0.25 5.09 -18.04
C VAL A 80 0.61 3.90 -17.66
N ALA A 81 0.00 2.74 -17.55
CA ALA A 81 0.58 1.59 -16.89
C ALA A 81 0.85 0.43 -17.88
N PRO A 82 1.73 -0.53 -17.53
CA PRO A 82 2.06 -1.63 -18.42
C PRO A 82 0.93 -2.68 -18.50
N ARG A 83 0.98 -3.56 -19.51
CA ARG A 83 -0.02 -4.62 -19.73
C ARG A 83 -0.17 -5.64 -18.59
N TRP A 84 0.82 -5.78 -17.70
CA TRP A 84 0.72 -6.68 -16.55
C TRP A 84 -0.38 -6.26 -15.57
N LEU A 85 -0.94 -5.05 -15.69
CA LEU A 85 -2.12 -4.67 -14.91
C LEU A 85 -3.35 -5.53 -15.22
N ASP A 86 -3.37 -6.20 -16.38
CA ASP A 86 -4.43 -7.13 -16.77
C ASP A 86 -4.21 -8.55 -16.21
N THR A 87 -3.08 -8.81 -15.55
CA THR A 87 -2.81 -10.09 -14.88
C THR A 87 -3.77 -10.28 -13.71
N LYS A 88 -4.36 -11.48 -13.61
CA LYS A 88 -5.30 -11.83 -12.56
C LYS A 88 -4.61 -12.23 -11.27
N CYS A 89 -5.23 -11.86 -10.16
CA CYS A 89 -4.82 -12.23 -8.82
C CYS A 89 -6.04 -12.31 -7.90
N GLN A 90 -5.86 -12.96 -6.76
CA GLN A 90 -6.90 -13.16 -5.77
C GLN A 90 -6.40 -12.60 -4.43
N PRO A 91 -6.88 -11.42 -4.01
CA PRO A 91 -6.46 -10.80 -2.76
C PRO A 91 -7.12 -11.48 -1.55
N ILE A 92 -6.72 -11.10 -0.34
CA ILE A 92 -7.39 -11.48 0.90
C ILE A 92 -7.20 -10.39 1.95
N GLY A 93 -8.20 -10.10 2.78
CA GLY A 93 -8.00 -9.16 3.87
C GLY A 93 -7.21 -9.74 5.03
N ILE A 94 -6.43 -8.90 5.70
CA ILE A 94 -5.62 -9.31 6.86
C ILE A 94 -6.45 -9.96 7.97
N ALA A 95 -7.69 -9.49 8.19
CA ALA A 95 -8.57 -10.11 9.18
C ALA A 95 -8.88 -11.58 8.84
N ASN A 96 -9.18 -11.91 7.58
CA ASN A 96 -9.40 -13.31 7.20
C ASN A 96 -8.12 -14.14 7.22
N VAL A 97 -6.96 -13.55 6.91
CA VAL A 97 -5.68 -14.25 7.09
C VAL A 97 -5.49 -14.66 8.54
N LEU A 98 -5.77 -13.76 9.48
CA LEU A 98 -5.72 -14.06 10.92
C LEU A 98 -6.76 -15.11 11.31
N ASP A 99 -7.98 -15.02 10.80
CA ASP A 99 -9.01 -16.03 11.03
C ASP A 99 -8.51 -17.42 10.57
N PHE A 100 -8.01 -17.54 9.34
CA PHE A 100 -7.46 -18.82 8.86
C PHE A 100 -6.30 -19.31 9.74
N LEU A 101 -5.38 -18.43 10.14
CA LEU A 101 -4.25 -18.81 11.02
C LEU A 101 -4.72 -19.33 12.38
N ILE A 102 -5.78 -18.76 12.95
CA ILE A 102 -6.30 -19.14 14.25
C ILE A 102 -7.14 -20.41 14.14
N PHE A 103 -8.08 -20.47 13.20
CA PHE A 103 -9.06 -21.55 13.10
C PHE A 103 -8.49 -22.84 12.47
N VAL A 104 -7.30 -22.78 11.88
CA VAL A 104 -6.57 -23.97 11.41
C VAL A 104 -5.74 -24.63 12.52
N LEU A 105 -5.55 -23.98 13.66
CA LEU A 105 -4.78 -24.55 14.75
C LEU A 105 -5.40 -25.87 15.22
N PHE A 106 -4.56 -26.90 15.33
CA PHE A 106 -4.92 -28.23 15.82
C PHE A 106 -5.99 -28.96 15.00
N LYS A 107 -6.16 -28.58 13.73
CA LYS A 107 -6.98 -29.32 12.78
C LYS A 107 -6.15 -30.45 12.17
N GLU A 108 -6.30 -31.67 12.67
CA GLU A 108 -5.54 -32.82 12.15
C GLU A 108 -5.71 -33.02 10.63
N GLU A 109 -6.88 -32.68 10.10
CA GLU A 109 -7.18 -32.71 8.66
C GLU A 109 -6.27 -31.81 7.81
N SER A 110 -5.65 -30.79 8.40
CA SER A 110 -4.77 -29.83 7.73
C SER A 110 -3.28 -30.18 7.86
N TYR A 111 -2.94 -31.17 8.69
CA TYR A 111 -1.55 -31.52 8.96
C TYR A 111 -0.81 -32.03 7.72
N HIS A 112 0.42 -31.57 7.57
CA HIS A 112 1.31 -31.82 6.42
C HIS A 112 0.65 -31.51 5.07
N LYS A 113 -0.18 -30.45 5.03
CA LYS A 113 -0.81 -29.94 3.81
C LYS A 113 -0.55 -28.45 3.62
N SER A 114 -0.67 -28.02 2.37
CA SER A 114 -0.60 -26.62 1.96
C SER A 114 -1.94 -26.16 1.37
N PHE A 115 -2.44 -25.02 1.82
CA PHE A 115 -3.71 -24.45 1.39
C PHE A 115 -3.53 -23.05 0.82
N ASP A 116 -4.17 -22.77 -0.32
CA ASP A 116 -4.25 -21.44 -0.88
C ASP A 116 -5.41 -20.67 -0.21
N ILE A 117 -5.15 -19.47 0.31
CA ILE A 117 -6.14 -18.60 0.94
C ILE A 117 -6.31 -17.29 0.15
N GLY A 118 -7.58 -16.96 -0.13
CA GLY A 118 -8.01 -15.84 -0.96
C GLY A 118 -9.48 -15.47 -0.69
N CYS A 119 -9.89 -14.24 -1.01
CA CYS A 119 -11.31 -13.91 -1.16
C CYS A 119 -11.90 -14.54 -2.42
N ASP A 120 -13.22 -14.58 -2.57
CA ASP A 120 -13.85 -15.18 -3.76
C ASP A 120 -13.70 -14.33 -5.03
N ASP A 121 -13.30 -13.06 -4.88
CA ASP A 121 -13.09 -12.15 -6.00
C ASP A 121 -11.74 -12.44 -6.71
N VAL A 122 -11.81 -12.87 -7.97
CA VAL A 122 -10.64 -12.93 -8.85
C VAL A 122 -10.59 -11.66 -9.69
N LEU A 123 -9.60 -10.82 -9.43
CA LEU A 123 -9.50 -9.48 -9.98
C LEU A 123 -8.20 -9.29 -10.75
N THR A 124 -8.20 -8.45 -11.76
CA THR A 124 -6.95 -7.93 -12.34
C THR A 124 -6.37 -6.86 -11.42
N TYR A 125 -5.06 -6.60 -11.51
CA TYR A 125 -4.44 -5.48 -10.81
C TYR A 125 -5.12 -4.14 -11.15
N LYS A 126 -5.56 -3.96 -12.39
CA LYS A 126 -6.35 -2.79 -12.82
C LYS A 126 -7.67 -2.67 -12.04
N GLN A 127 -8.38 -3.78 -11.85
CA GLN A 127 -9.61 -3.81 -11.05
C GLN A 127 -9.34 -3.51 -9.58
N ILE A 128 -8.28 -4.07 -9.00
CA ILE A 128 -7.84 -3.79 -7.63
C ILE A 128 -7.62 -2.28 -7.40
N LEU A 129 -6.90 -1.62 -8.32
CA LEU A 129 -6.65 -0.18 -8.27
C LEU A 129 -7.94 0.64 -8.44
N SER A 130 -8.79 0.22 -9.38
CA SER A 130 -10.05 0.91 -9.69
C SER A 130 -11.06 0.81 -8.53
N GLU A 131 -11.14 -0.34 -7.88
CA GLU A 131 -12.00 -0.55 -6.71
C GLU A 131 -11.49 0.20 -5.49
N TYR A 132 -10.17 0.24 -5.27
CA TYR A 132 -9.60 1.12 -4.23
C TYR A 132 -10.00 2.58 -4.48
N ALA A 133 -9.88 3.06 -5.73
CA ALA A 133 -10.27 4.40 -6.11
C ALA A 133 -11.76 4.66 -5.83
N LYS A 134 -12.64 3.71 -6.21
CA LYS A 134 -14.07 3.77 -5.96
C LYS A 134 -14.39 3.86 -4.47
N VAL A 135 -13.79 3.02 -3.63
CA VAL A 135 -14.00 3.03 -2.17
C VAL A 135 -13.53 4.36 -1.54
N ARG A 136 -12.47 4.97 -2.10
CA ARG A 136 -11.96 6.27 -1.66
C ARG A 136 -12.64 7.48 -2.29
N GLY A 137 -13.61 7.30 -3.18
CA GLY A 137 -14.27 8.40 -3.90
C GLY A 137 -13.34 9.13 -4.89
N LEU A 138 -12.27 8.48 -5.33
CA LEU A 138 -11.27 9.03 -6.23
C LEU A 138 -11.57 8.66 -7.68
N LYS A 139 -11.58 9.66 -8.58
CA LYS A 139 -11.64 9.41 -10.03
C LYS A 139 -10.25 9.13 -10.56
N ARG A 140 -10.05 7.96 -11.16
CA ARG A 140 -8.76 7.50 -11.69
C ARG A 140 -8.91 6.98 -13.11
N TYR A 141 -7.99 7.39 -13.98
CA TYR A 141 -7.95 6.97 -15.37
C TYR A 141 -6.74 6.06 -15.59
N ILE A 142 -6.99 4.78 -15.90
CA ILE A 142 -5.93 3.77 -16.07
C ILE A 142 -5.88 3.32 -17.53
N TYR A 143 -4.79 3.68 -18.20
CA TYR A 143 -4.50 3.33 -19.60
C TYR A 143 -3.37 2.31 -19.65
N THR A 144 -3.59 1.19 -20.34
CA THR A 144 -2.61 0.11 -20.48
C THR A 144 -1.85 0.25 -21.80
N LEU A 145 -0.52 0.28 -21.75
CA LEU A 145 0.33 0.30 -22.95
C LEU A 145 0.67 -1.12 -23.44
N PRO A 146 0.65 -1.38 -24.76
CA PRO A 146 0.78 -2.71 -25.33
C PRO A 146 2.19 -3.31 -25.20
N VAL A 147 3.24 -2.50 -25.10
CA VAL A 147 4.63 -2.98 -25.01
C VAL A 147 5.40 -2.19 -23.95
N MET A 148 5.73 -2.87 -22.85
CA MET A 148 6.76 -2.41 -21.93
C MET A 148 7.68 -3.58 -21.57
N THR A 149 8.99 -3.37 -21.73
CA THR A 149 9.98 -4.32 -21.24
C THR A 149 9.91 -4.40 -19.71
N PRO A 150 10.26 -5.55 -19.08
CA PRO A 150 10.28 -5.67 -17.62
C PRO A 150 11.05 -4.52 -16.94
N LYS A 151 12.19 -4.11 -17.50
CA LYS A 151 12.98 -2.98 -16.98
C LYS A 151 12.20 -1.67 -16.98
N LEU A 152 11.49 -1.36 -18.07
CA LEU A 152 10.70 -0.13 -18.19
C LEU A 152 9.53 -0.11 -17.19
N SER A 153 8.91 -1.27 -16.97
CA SER A 153 7.88 -1.44 -15.95
C SER A 153 8.42 -1.23 -14.52
N SER A 154 9.61 -1.75 -14.22
CA SER A 154 10.26 -1.53 -12.92
C SER A 154 10.62 -0.06 -12.70
N TYR A 155 11.13 0.62 -13.74
CA TYR A 155 11.39 2.06 -13.69
C TYR A 155 10.12 2.89 -13.52
N TRP A 156 9.04 2.51 -14.20
CA TRP A 156 7.73 3.15 -14.03
C TRP A 156 7.28 3.08 -12.56
N LEU A 157 7.31 1.88 -11.96
CA LEU A 157 6.91 1.70 -10.56
C LEU A 157 7.85 2.44 -9.60
N TYR A 158 9.16 2.42 -9.84
CA TYR A 158 10.16 3.18 -9.08
C TYR A 158 9.92 4.70 -9.14
N PHE A 159 9.57 5.24 -10.31
CA PHE A 159 9.38 6.69 -10.47
C PHE A 159 8.13 7.20 -9.76
N ILE A 160 7.13 6.33 -9.61
CA ILE A 160 5.82 6.68 -9.07
C ILE A 160 5.73 6.40 -7.57
N THR A 161 6.34 5.31 -7.12
CA THR A 161 6.26 4.87 -5.73
C THR A 161 7.53 5.25 -4.97
N SER A 162 7.45 5.42 -3.65
CA SER A 162 8.63 5.70 -2.81
C SER A 162 9.52 4.45 -2.56
N THR A 163 9.49 3.49 -3.47
CA THR A 163 10.10 2.17 -3.33
C THR A 163 11.43 2.09 -4.07
N SER A 164 12.42 1.34 -3.54
CA SER A 164 13.70 1.14 -4.23
C SER A 164 13.54 0.39 -5.56
N TYR A 165 14.42 0.64 -6.53
CA TYR A 165 14.36 -0.02 -7.83
C TYR A 165 14.42 -1.56 -7.73
N ASN A 166 15.20 -2.10 -6.79
CA ASN A 166 15.29 -3.54 -6.56
C ASN A 166 13.95 -4.13 -6.09
N LEU A 167 13.26 -3.44 -5.18
CA LEU A 167 11.94 -3.86 -4.71
C LEU A 167 10.90 -3.69 -5.82
N ALA A 168 10.93 -2.58 -6.56
CA ALA A 168 10.06 -2.37 -7.72
C ALA A 168 10.24 -3.46 -8.79
N SER A 169 11.47 -3.87 -9.06
CA SER A 169 11.78 -4.93 -10.03
C SER A 169 11.32 -6.32 -9.55
N ALA A 170 11.52 -6.65 -8.27
CA ALA A 170 11.03 -7.89 -7.68
C ALA A 170 9.48 -7.96 -7.69
N LEU A 171 8.82 -6.83 -7.46
CA LEU A 171 7.37 -6.69 -7.50
C LEU A 171 6.84 -6.87 -8.91
N VAL A 172 7.37 -6.14 -9.90
CA VAL A 172 6.97 -6.26 -11.32
C VAL A 172 7.20 -7.68 -11.82
N GLY A 173 8.31 -8.32 -11.44
CA GLY A 173 8.56 -9.72 -11.78
C GLY A 173 7.52 -10.68 -11.21
N SER A 174 7.03 -10.41 -9.99
CA SER A 174 6.00 -11.24 -9.35
C SER A 174 4.59 -10.92 -9.85
N MET A 175 4.30 -9.67 -10.22
CA MET A 175 2.99 -9.22 -10.72
C MET A 175 2.65 -9.73 -12.12
N LYS A 176 3.66 -10.17 -12.90
CA LYS A 176 3.44 -10.80 -14.21
C LYS A 176 2.85 -12.19 -14.13
N ILE A 177 3.03 -12.87 -12.99
CA ILE A 177 2.55 -14.22 -12.77
C ILE A 177 1.15 -14.15 -12.17
N GLU A 178 0.23 -14.98 -12.67
CA GLU A 178 -1.10 -15.07 -12.08
C GLU A 178 -1.03 -15.71 -10.69
N VAL A 179 -1.65 -15.05 -9.72
CA VAL A 179 -1.66 -15.40 -8.29
C VAL A 179 -3.10 -15.69 -7.90
N ILE A 180 -3.64 -16.82 -8.37
CA ILE A 180 -5.02 -17.27 -8.14
C ILE A 180 -4.99 -18.56 -7.33
N CYS A 181 -5.87 -18.68 -6.33
CA CYS A 181 -5.95 -19.87 -5.49
C CYS A 181 -6.42 -21.07 -6.30
N ARG A 182 -5.85 -22.25 -6.04
CA ARG A 182 -6.40 -23.50 -6.57
C ARG A 182 -7.77 -23.73 -5.93
N ARG A 183 -8.79 -23.93 -6.77
CA ARG A 183 -10.20 -24.03 -6.34
C ARG A 183 -10.41 -25.09 -5.26
N GLU A 184 -9.81 -26.27 -5.45
CA GLU A 184 -9.90 -27.38 -4.49
C GLU A 184 -9.23 -27.02 -3.16
N SER A 185 -8.05 -26.41 -3.21
CA SER A 185 -7.27 -25.98 -2.05
C SER A 185 -8.03 -24.95 -1.19
N LEU A 186 -8.59 -23.91 -1.83
CA LEU A 186 -9.39 -22.90 -1.14
C LEU A 186 -10.69 -23.49 -0.57
N SER A 187 -11.33 -24.41 -1.30
CA SER A 187 -12.57 -25.05 -0.82
C SER A 187 -12.32 -25.96 0.38
N GLU A 188 -11.21 -26.72 0.38
CA GLU A 188 -10.84 -27.61 1.47
C GLU A 188 -10.54 -26.83 2.75
N ILE A 189 -9.75 -25.75 2.69
CA ILE A 189 -9.43 -24.96 3.89
C ILE A 189 -10.64 -24.21 4.46
N LYS A 190 -11.54 -23.71 3.60
CA LYS A 190 -12.81 -23.13 4.04
C LYS A 190 -13.67 -24.16 4.79
N ARG A 191 -13.68 -25.42 4.33
CA ARG A 191 -14.39 -26.51 5.00
C ARG A 191 -13.76 -26.84 6.36
N ILE A 192 -12.44 -26.99 6.42
CA ILE A 192 -11.70 -27.33 7.66
C ILE A 192 -11.88 -26.25 8.75
N THR A 193 -11.80 -24.98 8.34
CA THR A 193 -11.80 -23.85 9.28
C THR A 193 -13.18 -23.24 9.51
N GLY A 194 -14.15 -23.50 8.62
CA GLY A 194 -15.48 -22.87 8.62
C GLY A 194 -15.46 -21.40 8.18
N ILE A 195 -14.31 -20.87 7.75
CA ILE A 195 -14.16 -19.44 7.41
C ILE A 195 -14.70 -19.16 6.02
N GLN A 196 -15.51 -18.09 5.93
CA GLN A 196 -15.92 -17.48 4.68
C GLN A 196 -15.26 -16.10 4.55
N PRO A 197 -14.24 -15.96 3.71
CA PRO A 197 -13.56 -14.70 3.49
C PRO A 197 -14.52 -13.65 2.93
N PHE A 198 -14.36 -12.41 3.37
CA PHE A 198 -15.12 -11.30 2.83
C PHE A 198 -14.57 -10.87 1.46
N SER A 199 -15.39 -10.14 0.69
CA SER A 199 -15.00 -9.59 -0.61
C SER A 199 -13.83 -8.60 -0.51
N TYR A 200 -13.13 -8.36 -1.61
CA TYR A 200 -12.06 -7.38 -1.71
C TYR A 200 -12.55 -5.96 -1.32
N GLU A 201 -13.74 -5.55 -1.77
CA GLU A 201 -14.34 -4.27 -1.37
C GLU A 201 -14.50 -4.18 0.17
N THR A 202 -14.99 -5.25 0.79
CA THR A 202 -15.16 -5.30 2.25
C THR A 202 -13.81 -5.25 2.97
N ALA A 203 -12.81 -5.97 2.44
CA ALA A 203 -11.42 -5.94 2.94
C ALA A 203 -10.86 -4.51 2.96
N LEU A 204 -11.05 -3.80 1.85
CA LEU A 204 -10.63 -2.41 1.69
C LEU A 204 -11.32 -1.49 2.68
N ARG A 205 -12.66 -1.53 2.76
CA ARG A 205 -13.44 -0.68 3.67
C ARG A 205 -13.02 -0.88 5.12
N ARG A 206 -12.85 -2.13 5.55
CA ARG A 206 -12.37 -2.46 6.91
C ARG A 206 -10.96 -1.95 7.16
N THR A 207 -10.06 -2.11 6.19
CA THR A 207 -8.67 -1.65 6.30
C THR A 207 -8.59 -0.13 6.40
N LEU A 208 -9.31 0.58 5.53
CA LEU A 208 -9.34 2.05 5.52
C LEU A 208 -9.97 2.62 6.79
N ALA A 209 -11.06 2.03 7.29
CA ALA A 209 -11.66 2.43 8.56
C ALA A 209 -10.70 2.26 9.73
N LYS A 210 -9.90 1.19 9.74
CA LYS A 210 -8.87 0.96 10.77
C LYS A 210 -7.73 1.97 10.69
N ILE A 211 -7.31 2.36 9.49
CA ILE A 211 -6.28 3.39 9.29
C ILE A 211 -6.77 4.73 9.81
N GLN A 212 -7.98 5.15 9.43
CA GLN A 212 -8.60 6.38 9.92
C GLN A 212 -8.69 6.37 11.46
N ALA A 213 -9.15 5.27 12.06
CA ALA A 213 -9.22 5.15 13.52
C ALA A 213 -7.84 5.23 14.19
N ASN A 214 -6.80 4.61 13.62
CA ASN A 214 -5.44 4.70 14.17
C ASN A 214 -4.82 6.09 13.99
N GLU A 215 -5.05 6.76 12.86
CA GLU A 215 -4.65 8.15 12.64
C GLU A 215 -5.33 9.09 13.66
N ILE A 216 -6.60 8.83 13.99
CA ILE A 216 -7.32 9.50 15.07
C ILE A 216 -6.66 9.17 16.42
N ILE A 217 -6.42 7.89 16.76
CA ILE A 217 -5.82 7.52 18.06
C ILE A 217 -4.42 8.13 18.25
N SER A 218 -3.56 8.16 17.22
CA SER A 218 -2.27 8.87 17.32
C SER A 218 -2.45 10.36 17.55
N SER A 219 -3.43 10.99 16.88
CA SER A 219 -3.73 12.42 17.05
C SER A 219 -4.21 12.77 18.47
N TRP A 220 -5.08 11.94 19.08
CA TRP A 220 -5.58 12.14 20.45
C TRP A 220 -4.57 11.74 21.54
N LYS A 221 -3.65 10.79 21.25
CA LYS A 221 -2.65 10.30 22.22
C LYS A 221 -1.36 11.15 22.21
N ASP A 222 -0.98 11.72 21.08
CA ASP A 222 0.14 12.66 20.99
C ASP A 222 -0.15 14.03 21.62
N SER A 223 -1.42 14.31 21.97
CA SER A 223 -1.80 15.49 22.76
C SER A 223 -1.72 15.29 24.29
N PHE A 224 -1.44 14.08 24.79
CA PHE A 224 -1.34 13.81 26.24
C PHE A 224 0.10 13.92 26.81
N ILE A 225 1.08 14.32 25.99
CA ILE A 225 2.41 14.77 26.45
C ILE A 225 2.61 16.24 26.03
N SER A 226 1.74 17.12 26.50
CA SER A 226 2.12 18.51 26.73
C SER A 226 1.30 19.05 27.90
N SER A 227 2.00 19.40 28.95
CA SER A 227 1.43 19.87 30.21
C SER A 227 0.76 21.24 30.05
N ARG A 228 -0.47 21.34 30.58
CA ARG A 228 -1.23 22.55 31.01
C ARG A 228 -2.04 23.32 29.95
N ARG A 229 -3.35 23.37 30.24
CA ARG A 229 -4.34 24.47 30.12
C ARG A 229 -4.32 25.29 28.81
N ASP A 230 -5.33 25.15 27.96
CA ASP A 230 -6.53 25.99 28.01
C ASP A 230 -7.61 25.48 27.04
N ALA A 231 -8.87 25.71 27.38
CA ALA A 231 -10.02 25.26 26.61
C ALA A 231 -10.49 26.36 25.64
N SER A 232 -10.27 26.15 24.34
CA SER A 232 -11.06 26.82 23.29
C SER A 232 -11.14 25.95 22.03
N LEU A 233 -11.82 24.82 22.15
CA LEU A 233 -12.21 23.98 21.01
C LEU A 233 -13.50 24.55 20.40
N LYS A 234 -13.36 25.49 19.47
CA LYS A 234 -14.39 25.75 18.45
C LYS A 234 -13.73 26.07 17.10
N GLU A 235 -14.32 25.44 16.09
CA GLU A 235 -14.17 25.63 14.64
C GLU A 235 -13.02 24.89 13.94
N PHE A 236 -13.40 23.69 13.47
CA PHE A 236 -12.99 23.05 12.22
C PHE A 236 -12.12 23.88 11.27
N MET A 237 -11.01 23.28 10.84
CA MET A 237 -10.78 23.04 9.41
C MET A 237 -9.78 21.90 9.27
N GLU A 238 -10.28 20.73 8.88
CA GLU A 238 -9.44 19.66 8.34
C GLU A 238 -8.67 20.20 7.13
N VAL A 239 -7.35 20.08 7.15
CA VAL A 239 -6.55 20.08 5.93
C VAL A 239 -6.05 18.64 5.73
N PRO A 240 -6.54 17.90 4.73
CA PRO A 240 -5.98 16.59 4.43
C PRO A 240 -4.56 16.77 3.87
N HIS A 241 -3.55 16.55 4.70
CA HIS A 241 -2.16 16.47 4.26
C HIS A 241 -1.80 15.02 3.84
N PHE A 242 -2.53 14.45 2.89
CA PHE A 242 -2.12 13.17 2.29
C PHE A 242 -1.09 13.44 1.18
N GLY A 243 0.13 12.90 1.35
CA GLY A 243 1.13 12.82 0.29
C GLY A 243 2.06 14.03 0.11
N CYS A 244 2.23 14.89 1.11
CA CYS A 244 3.18 16.00 1.04
C CYS A 244 4.58 15.57 1.53
N PHE A 245 5.59 15.63 0.66
CA PHE A 245 6.99 15.51 1.07
C PHE A 245 7.40 16.81 1.78
N THR A 246 7.80 16.72 3.04
CA THR A 246 8.23 17.89 3.83
C THR A 246 9.75 17.91 3.90
N ASP A 247 10.40 18.76 3.09
CA ASP A 247 11.84 19.03 3.17
C ASP A 247 12.06 20.27 4.05
N LEU A 248 12.57 20.06 5.26
CA LEU A 248 12.90 21.13 6.21
C LEU A 248 14.39 21.45 6.11
N ARG A 249 14.70 22.62 5.55
CA ARG A 249 16.05 23.16 5.51
C ARG A 249 16.16 24.37 6.43
N SER A 250 17.24 24.41 7.20
CA SER A 250 17.58 25.54 8.05
C SER A 250 18.95 26.09 7.66
N ILE A 251 19.08 27.41 7.75
CA ILE A 251 20.35 28.12 7.60
C ILE A 251 20.38 29.26 8.61
N ALA A 252 21.56 29.57 9.13
CA ALA A 252 21.75 30.73 10.00
C ALA A 252 21.46 32.02 9.20
N TYR A 253 20.78 32.97 9.82
CA TYR A 253 20.53 34.29 9.25
C TYR A 253 21.23 35.35 10.11
N ASP A 254 21.77 36.38 9.47
CA ASP A 254 22.48 37.45 10.17
C ASP A 254 21.53 38.50 10.76
N ASP A 255 20.37 38.72 10.10
CA ASP A 255 19.42 39.79 10.43
C ASP A 255 17.97 39.28 10.25
N ARG A 256 17.22 39.24 11.35
CA ARG A 256 15.85 38.71 11.41
C ARG A 256 14.88 39.55 10.58
N GLU A 257 14.98 40.87 10.67
CA GLU A 257 14.06 41.79 10.00
C GLU A 257 14.20 41.66 8.48
N LYS A 258 15.44 41.66 7.97
CA LYS A 258 15.71 41.45 6.53
C LYS A 258 15.33 40.08 6.02
N CYS A 259 15.45 39.05 6.87
CA CYS A 259 15.04 37.69 6.53
C CYS A 259 13.52 37.61 6.35
N LEU A 260 12.77 38.16 7.31
CA LEU A 260 11.32 38.23 7.26
C LEU A 260 10.84 39.06 6.06
N ASP A 261 11.43 40.23 5.82
CA ASP A 261 11.10 41.05 4.66
C ASP A 261 11.29 40.30 3.34
N ARG A 262 12.40 39.55 3.20
CA ARG A 262 12.62 38.72 2.01
C ARG A 262 11.60 37.60 1.89
N VAL A 263 11.30 36.89 2.99
CA VAL A 263 10.33 35.79 3.00
C VAL A 263 8.93 36.28 2.66
N PHE A 264 8.50 37.41 3.22
CA PHE A 264 7.20 38.01 2.93
C PHE A 264 7.14 38.74 1.59
N SER A 265 8.30 39.06 0.99
CA SER A 265 8.38 39.55 -0.40
C SER A 265 8.31 38.44 -1.46
N LEU A 266 8.32 37.16 -1.06
CA LEU A 266 8.12 36.03 -1.97
C LEU A 266 6.65 35.95 -2.37
N GLY A 267 6.40 36.00 -3.68
CA GLY A 267 5.05 36.06 -4.23
C GLY A 267 4.57 37.49 -4.52
N GLY A 268 3.61 37.64 -5.43
CA GLY A 268 3.24 38.95 -5.99
C GLY A 268 4.17 39.39 -7.13
N ASN A 269 4.49 40.68 -7.23
CA ASN A 269 5.26 41.26 -8.34
C ASN A 269 6.73 40.79 -8.43
N ASN A 270 7.30 40.26 -7.34
CA ASN A 270 8.69 39.79 -7.30
C ASN A 270 8.85 38.31 -7.71
N GLY A 271 7.75 37.55 -7.78
CA GLY A 271 7.75 36.14 -8.14
C GLY A 271 8.47 35.24 -7.14
N TRP A 272 8.69 33.98 -7.54
CA TRP A 272 9.51 32.99 -6.81
C TRP A 272 10.84 32.78 -7.56
N TYR A 273 11.89 32.41 -6.84
CA TYR A 273 13.15 31.99 -7.47
C TYR A 273 12.91 30.73 -8.33
N GLY A 274 13.27 30.79 -9.62
CA GLY A 274 12.98 29.72 -10.60
C GLY A 274 11.72 29.94 -11.45
N GLN A 275 11.50 31.17 -11.95
CA GLN A 275 10.30 31.61 -12.67
C GLN A 275 9.90 30.77 -13.91
N GLY A 276 10.84 30.04 -14.54
CA GLY A 276 10.54 29.20 -15.71
C GLY A 276 9.71 27.95 -15.38
N LEU A 277 10.07 27.25 -14.30
CA LEU A 277 9.39 26.01 -13.90
C LEU A 277 7.97 26.27 -13.37
N TRP A 278 7.78 27.40 -12.68
CA TRP A 278 6.47 27.81 -12.19
C TRP A 278 5.52 28.29 -13.29
N LYS A 279 6.03 28.89 -14.37
CA LYS A 279 5.22 29.21 -15.57
C LYS A 279 4.75 27.94 -16.29
N ILE A 280 5.64 26.95 -16.42
CA ILE A 280 5.28 25.64 -17.01
C ILE A 280 4.24 24.94 -16.14
N ARG A 281 4.39 24.98 -14.81
CA ARG A 281 3.40 24.43 -13.88
C ARG A 281 2.07 25.18 -13.91
N GLY A 282 2.09 26.52 -13.98
CA GLY A 282 0.88 27.33 -14.12
C GLY A 282 0.14 27.09 -15.43
N PHE A 283 0.86 26.80 -16.51
CA PHE A 283 0.26 26.37 -17.78
C PHE A 283 -0.37 24.97 -17.68
N LEU A 284 0.29 24.03 -17.01
CA LEU A 284 -0.25 22.69 -16.73
C LEU A 284 -1.50 22.75 -15.83
N ASP A 285 -1.53 23.65 -14.85
CA ASP A 285 -2.70 23.85 -13.97
C ASP A 285 -3.93 24.33 -14.75
N VAL A 286 -3.74 25.23 -15.72
CA VAL A 286 -4.81 25.72 -16.61
C VAL A 286 -5.36 24.58 -17.48
N LEU A 287 -4.49 23.70 -17.97
CA LEU A 287 -4.89 22.54 -18.78
C LEU A 287 -5.69 21.48 -18.00
N VAL A 288 -5.53 21.42 -16.67
CA VAL A 288 -6.21 20.46 -15.79
C VAL A 288 -7.45 21.09 -15.10
N GLY A 289 -7.80 22.34 -15.45
CA GLY A 289 -9.00 23.03 -14.95
C GLY A 289 -8.81 23.72 -13.60
N GLY A 290 -7.57 23.99 -13.19
CA GLY A 290 -7.26 24.84 -12.03
C GLY A 290 -7.52 26.32 -12.33
N PRO A 291 -7.67 27.17 -11.29
CA PRO A 291 -7.75 28.61 -11.47
C PRO A 291 -6.43 29.08 -12.10
N GLY A 292 -6.49 29.47 -13.37
CA GLY A 292 -5.33 29.94 -14.11
C GLY A 292 -4.66 31.15 -13.48
N THR A 293 -3.60 31.62 -14.12
CA THR A 293 -2.83 32.81 -13.71
C THR A 293 -3.57 34.13 -13.93
N GLU A 294 -4.85 34.21 -13.55
CA GLU A 294 -5.55 35.48 -13.46
C GLU A 294 -4.99 36.27 -12.28
N LYS A 295 -4.16 37.26 -12.64
CA LYS A 295 -3.69 38.30 -11.74
C LYS A 295 -4.89 38.94 -11.04
N ARG A 296 -5.14 38.58 -9.78
CA ARG A 296 -5.97 39.40 -8.88
C ARG A 296 -5.33 40.78 -8.80
N LYS A 297 -5.91 41.75 -9.52
CA LYS A 297 -5.70 43.17 -9.27
C LYS A 297 -6.38 43.45 -7.92
N ASN A 298 -5.59 43.66 -6.88
CA ASN A 298 -6.12 44.19 -5.63
C ASN A 298 -6.58 45.63 -5.89
N THR A 299 -7.88 45.86 -5.89
CA THR A 299 -8.48 47.17 -5.68
C THR A 299 -8.11 47.64 -4.27
N SER A 300 -7.39 48.75 -4.19
CA SER A 300 -7.13 49.46 -2.94
C SER A 300 -8.44 50.09 -2.44
N ALA A 301 -9.05 49.50 -1.41
CA ALA A 301 -10.02 50.18 -0.59
C ALA A 301 -9.26 50.86 0.57
N THR A 302 -9.11 52.18 0.46
CA THR A 302 -8.71 53.07 1.54
C THR A 302 -9.77 53.05 2.63
N ALA A 303 -9.42 52.57 3.83
CA ALA A 303 -10.17 52.83 5.05
C ALA A 303 -9.68 54.18 5.61
N SER A 304 -10.60 55.15 5.62
CA SER A 304 -10.55 56.35 6.47
C SER A 304 -11.42 56.08 7.69
#